data_AF-A0A841C8M1-F1
#
_entry.id   AF-A0A841C8M1-F1
#
_cell.length_a   1.000
_cell.length_b   1.000
_cell.length_c   1.000
_cell.angle_alpha   90.00
_cell.angle_beta   90.00
_cell.angle_gamma   90.00
#
_symmetry.space_group_name_H-M   'P 1'
#
loop_
_entity.id
_entity.type
_entity.pdbx_description
1 polymer ?
#
loop_
_entity_poly.entity_id
_entity_poly.type
_entity_poly.pdbx_seq_one_letter_code
_entity_poly.pdbx_strand_id
1 'polypeptide(L)' 'MHDYSNTKGKELTYTERQLIERWHNKEKLSNRQIAQLLNKAPQTIHHELKRGQVQLKTKTR' A
#
# COMPACT_ATOMS: atom_id res chain seq x y z
N MET A 1 20.22 9.85 4.85
CA MET A 1 19.51 9.65 3.57
C MET A 1 18.84 8.28 3.64
N HIS A 2 17.58 8.13 3.24
CA HIS A 2 16.92 6.82 3.21
C HIS A 2 17.20 6.18 1.86
N ASP A 3 18.16 5.26 1.82
CA ASP A 3 18.47 4.46 0.64
C ASP A 3 17.38 3.40 0.44
N TYR A 4 16.24 3.84 -0.09
CA TYR A 4 15.21 2.93 -0.56
C TYR A 4 15.67 2.35 -1.89
N SER A 5 16.40 1.23 -1.83
CA SER A 5 16.92 0.51 -2.98
C SER A 5 15.78 0.23 -3.97
N ASN A 6 15.76 1.01 -5.05
CA ASN A 6 14.78 0.99 -6.12
C ASN A 6 15.08 -0.21 -7.02
N THR A 7 14.82 -1.42 -6.51
CA THR A 7 14.83 -2.62 -7.34
C THR A 7 13.56 -2.57 -8.18
N LYS A 8 13.67 -1.97 -9.37
CA LYS A 8 12.72 -2.07 -10.49
C LYS A 8 12.35 -3.55 -10.66
N GLY A 9 11.19 -3.98 -10.13
CA GLY A 9 10.76 -5.39 -10.25
C GLY A 9 9.94 -5.96 -9.10
N LYS A 10 9.84 -5.29 -7.94
CA LYS A 10 8.90 -5.72 -6.88
C LYS A 10 7.57 -4.97 -7.00
N GLU A 11 6.87 -5.16 -8.11
CA GLU A 11 5.47 -4.75 -8.20
C GLU A 11 4.65 -5.52 -7.15
N LEU A 12 3.62 -4.87 -6.61
CA LEU A 12 2.68 -5.52 -5.69
C LEU A 12 1.78 -6.46 -6.51
N THR A 13 1.73 -7.70 -6.07
CA THR A 13 0.80 -8.70 -6.58
C THR A 13 -0.64 -8.29 -6.29
N TYR A 14 -1.59 -8.83 -7.06
CA TYR A 14 -3.01 -8.54 -6.86
C TYR A 14 -3.49 -8.86 -5.44
N THR A 15 -2.97 -9.93 -4.83
CA THR A 15 -3.29 -10.31 -3.44
C THR A 15 -2.76 -9.30 -2.43
N GLU A 16 -1.53 -8.80 -2.60
CA GLU A 16 -0.98 -7.74 -1.75
C GLU A 16 -1.80 -6.44 -1.88
N ARG A 17 -2.28 -6.09 -3.09
CA ARG A 17 -3.19 -4.94 -3.29
C ARG A 17 -4.49 -5.08 -2.50
N GLN A 18 -5.10 -6.27 -2.51
CA GLN A 18 -6.32 -6.54 -1.74
C GLN A 18 -6.07 -6.50 -0.22
N LEU A 19 -4.90 -6.94 0.24
CA LEU A 19 -4.50 -6.81 1.65
C LEU A 19 -4.34 -5.34 2.07
N ILE A 20 -3.69 -4.52 1.24
CA ILE A 20 -3.55 -3.07 1.49
C ILE A 20 -4.94 -2.44 1.60
N GLU A 21 -5.86 -2.75 0.69
CA GLU A 21 -7.24 -2.25 0.73
C GLU A 21 -7.95 -2.66 2.02
N ARG A 22 -7.90 -3.94 2.37
CA ARG A 22 -8.53 -4.47 3.57
C ARG A 22 -7.97 -3.83 4.83
N TRP A 23 -6.65 -3.79 4.99
CA TRP A 23 -5.99 -3.24 6.17
C TRP A 23 -6.18 -1.73 6.29
N HIS A 24 -6.13 -1.00 5.19
CA HIS A 24 -6.37 0.45 5.21
C HIS A 24 -7.85 0.78 5.49
N ASN A 25 -8.80 0.01 4.92
CA ASN A 25 -10.23 0.30 5.07
C ASN A 25 -10.84 -0.26 6.37
N LYS A 26 -10.56 -1.53 6.71
CA LYS A 26 -11.11 -2.18 7.92
C LYS A 26 -10.29 -1.89 9.16
N GLU A 27 -8.97 -2.08 9.10
CA GLU A 27 -8.10 -2.00 10.28
C GLU A 27 -7.53 -0.59 10.51
N LYS A 28 -7.76 0.33 9.56
CA LYS A 28 -7.26 1.72 9.61
C LYS A 28 -5.75 1.80 9.85
N LEU A 29 -5.02 0.79 9.39
CA LEU A 29 -3.57 0.73 9.52
C LEU A 29 -2.90 1.81 8.67
N SER A 30 -1.80 2.35 9.19
CA SER A 30 -1.00 3.34 8.46
C SER A 30 -0.21 2.69 7.33
N ASN A 31 0.10 3.47 6.29
CA ASN A 31 0.90 3.03 5.16
C ASN A 31 2.26 2.42 5.57
N ARG A 32 2.84 2.91 6.67
CA ARG A 32 4.11 2.38 7.21
C ARG A 32 3.94 1.00 7.86
N GLN A 33 2.85 0.78 8.60
CA GLN A 33 2.57 -0.53 9.19
C GLN A 33 2.28 -1.57 8.11
N ILE A 34 1.48 -1.21 7.11
CA ILE A 34 1.19 -2.08 5.97
C ILE A 34 2.49 -2.41 5.19
N ALA A 35 3.35 -1.42 5.01
CA ALA A 35 4.66 -1.61 4.39
C ALA A 35 5.57 -2.55 5.19
N GLN A 36 5.57 -2.46 6.52
CA GLN A 36 6.30 -3.39 7.38
C GLN A 36 5.75 -4.83 7.27
N LEU A 37 4.42 -4.99 7.27
CA LEU A 37 3.78 -6.30 7.12
C LEU A 37 4.10 -6.97 5.77
N LEU A 38 4.16 -6.19 4.69
CA LEU A 38 4.46 -6.70 3.36
C LEU A 38 5.97 -6.76 3.06
N ASN A 39 6.83 -6.29 3.97
CA ASN A 39 8.26 -6.07 3.72
C ASN A 39 8.50 -5.22 2.45
N LYS A 40 7.80 -4.08 2.33
CA LYS A 40 7.83 -3.17 1.17
C LYS A 40 8.10 -1.72 1.55
N ALA A 41 8.30 -0.92 0.49
CA ALA A 41 7.90 0.46 0.34
C ALA A 41 6.77 1.03 1.17
N PRO A 42 6.97 1.92 2.18
CA PRO A 42 5.93 2.89 2.49
C PRO A 42 5.55 3.70 1.24
N GLN A 43 6.56 4.05 0.42
CA GLN A 43 6.40 4.70 -0.88
C GLN A 43 5.62 3.84 -1.88
N THR A 44 5.86 2.52 -1.90
CA THR A 44 5.18 1.59 -2.81
C THR A 44 3.70 1.51 -2.48
N ILE A 45 3.28 1.39 -1.21
CA ILE A 45 1.85 1.39 -0.90
C ILE A 45 1.22 2.77 -1.17
N HIS A 46 1.96 3.87 -0.96
CA HIS A 46 1.48 5.21 -1.31
C HIS A 46 1.21 5.35 -2.81
N HIS A 47 2.10 4.82 -3.67
CA HIS A 47 1.89 4.82 -5.11
C HIS A 47 0.69 3.99 -5.51
N GLU A 48 0.45 2.81 -4.91
CA GLU A 48 -0.76 2.01 -5.23
C GLU A 48 -2.07 2.69 -4.81
N LEU A 49 -2.08 3.31 -3.63
CA LEU A 49 -3.21 4.10 -3.15
C LEU A 49 -3.49 5.27 -4.11
N LYS A 50 -2.44 5.96 -4.57
CA LYS A 50 -2.55 7.07 -5.53
C LYS A 50 -2.93 6.60 -6.94
N ARG A 51 -2.50 5.41 -7.36
CA ARG A 51 -2.88 4.78 -8.65
C ARG A 51 -4.35 4.34 -8.69
N GLY A 52 -5.06 4.39 -7.55
CA GLY A 52 -6.50 4.12 -7.49
C GLY A 52 -6.88 2.64 -7.61
N GLN A 53 -5.90 1.73 -7.56
CA GLN A 53 -6.17 0.29 -7.54
C GLN A 53 -6.67 -0.19 -6.18
N VAL A 54 -6.35 0.55 -5.13
CA VAL A 54 -6.91 0.37 -3.79
C VAL A 54 -8.01 1.42 -3.63
N GLN A 55 -9.27 1.01 -3.76
CA GLN A 55 -10.40 1.91 -3.56
C GLN A 55 -10.50 2.25 -2.07
N LEU A 56 -10.04 3.45 -1.72
CA LEU A 56 -10.47 4.08 -0.48
C LEU A 56 -11.95 4.33 -0.64
N LYS A 57 -12.80 3.51 0.01
CA LYS A 57 -14.22 3.81 0.16
C LYS A 57 -14.36 4.99 1.11
N THR A 58 -13.90 6.16 0.68
CA THR A 58 -14.33 7.42 1.26
C THR A 58 -15.81 7.49 0.97
N LYS A 59 -16.59 7.33 2.03
CA LYS A 59 -18.03 7.52 2.12
C LYS A 59 -18.44 8.71 1.24
N THR A 60 -18.90 8.45 0.01
CA THR A 60 -19.66 9.45 -0.74
C THR A 60 -20.94 9.67 0.08
N ARG A 61 -21.21 10.93 0.40
CA ARG A 61 -22.33 11.41 1.21
C ARG A 61 -23.67 10.88 0.73
#